data_AF-A0A2H5Z2R5-F1
#
_entry.id   AF-A0A2H5Z2R5-F1
#
_cell.length_a   1.000
_cell.length_b   1.000
_cell.length_c   1.000
_cell.angle_alpha   90.00
_cell.angle_beta   90.00
_cell.angle_gamma   90.00
#
_symmetry.space_group_name_H-M   'P 1'
#
loop_
_entity.id
_entity.type
_entity.pdbx_description
1 polymer ?
#
loop_
_entity_poly.entity_id
_entity_poly.type
_entity_poly.pdbx_seq_one_letter_code
_entity_poly.pdbx_strand_id
1 'polypeptide(L)'
;MSTPDGFEVLRQRLLPMLRRIVEQLEDRTVPGYPVLVDDPEQEVVGISLAPGFGLYLVRDGERLVLRRERILHRTLVHTAAGREWFGGEPYEEIEEIDPSISDVELRDEVARLLAAWHKHPLIIRQSDS
;
A
#
# COMPACT_ATOMS: atom_id res chain seq x y z
N MET A 1 -27.70 6.10 -21.20
CA MET A 1 -27.10 6.22 -19.85
C MET A 1 -25.76 5.51 -19.93
N SER A 2 -24.65 6.26 -19.93
CA SER A 2 -23.33 5.65 -19.89
C SER A 2 -23.15 5.01 -18.51
N THR A 3 -22.69 3.76 -18.47
CA THR A 3 -22.28 3.10 -17.22
C THR A 3 -21.31 4.01 -16.48
N PRO A 4 -21.48 4.25 -15.16
CA PRO A 4 -20.51 5.02 -14.39
C PRO A 4 -19.12 4.42 -14.58
N ASP A 5 -18.12 5.27 -14.78
CA ASP A 5 -16.75 4.81 -14.91
C ASP A 5 -16.30 4.12 -13.62
N GLY A 6 -15.85 2.86 -13.72
CA GLY A 6 -15.56 2.02 -12.56
C GLY A 6 -14.47 2.59 -11.66
N PHE A 7 -13.48 3.28 -12.24
CA PHE A 7 -12.45 3.98 -11.48
C PHE A 7 -13.05 5.07 -10.61
N GLU A 8 -13.86 5.98 -11.17
CA GLU A 8 -14.44 7.08 -10.41
C GLU A 8 -15.35 6.59 -9.28
N VAL A 9 -16.12 5.52 -9.50
CA VAL A 9 -16.94 4.89 -8.45
C VAL A 9 -16.08 4.38 -7.29
N LEU A 10 -15.01 3.65 -7.58
CA LEU A 10 -14.12 3.12 -6.54
C LEU A 10 -13.31 4.23 -5.87
N ARG A 11 -12.89 5.25 -6.61
CA ARG A 11 -12.23 6.44 -6.08
C ARG A 11 -13.09 7.17 -5.07
N GLN A 12 -14.36 7.41 -5.38
CA GLN A 12 -15.30 8.06 -4.46
C GLN A 12 -15.52 7.26 -3.16
N ARG A 13 -15.36 5.94 -3.21
CA ARG A 13 -15.49 5.04 -2.05
C ARG A 13 -14.20 4.95 -1.24
N LEU A 14 -13.06 4.82 -1.90
CA LEU A 14 -11.75 4.61 -1.27
C LEU A 14 -11.17 5.91 -0.69
N LEU A 15 -11.25 7.02 -1.43
CA LEU A 15 -10.63 8.30 -1.06
C LEU A 15 -11.04 8.81 0.34
N PRO A 16 -12.33 8.77 0.75
CA PRO A 16 -12.71 9.13 2.11
C PRO A 16 -12.07 8.25 3.19
N MET A 17 -11.90 6.95 2.91
CA MET A 17 -11.25 6.02 3.86
C MET A 17 -9.78 6.39 4.05
N LEU A 18 -9.08 6.71 2.96
CA LEU A 18 -7.66 7.11 2.99
C LEU A 18 -7.47 8.45 3.69
N ARG A 19 -8.32 9.45 3.42
CA ARG A 19 -8.31 10.74 4.13
C ARG A 19 -8.43 10.56 5.64
N ARG A 20 -9.33 9.68 6.08
CA ARG A 20 -9.50 9.40 7.51
C ARG A 20 -8.24 8.83 8.16
N ILE A 21 -7.45 8.05 7.44
CA ILE A 21 -6.18 7.50 7.94
C ILE A 21 -5.13 8.59 8.05
N VAL A 22 -5.05 9.49 7.07
CA VAL A 22 -4.15 10.65 7.11
C VAL A 22 -4.43 11.47 8.38
N GLU A 23 -5.70 11.80 8.64
CA GLU A 23 -6.12 12.50 9.86
C GLU A 23 -5.74 11.76 11.15
N GLN A 24 -5.87 10.43 11.16
CA GLN A 24 -5.51 9.61 12.34
C GLN A 24 -4.01 9.52 12.60
N LEU A 25 -3.18 9.77 11.59
CA LEU A 25 -1.73 9.60 11.64
C LEU A 25 -0.96 10.93 11.66
N GLU A 26 -1.66 12.06 11.68
CA GLU A 26 -1.09 13.41 11.65
C GLU A 26 0.02 13.61 12.71
N ASP A 27 -0.19 13.10 13.93
CA ASP A 27 0.76 13.24 15.04
C ASP A 27 1.84 12.15 15.12
N ARG A 28 1.77 11.11 14.28
CA ARG A 28 2.51 9.84 14.48
C ARG A 28 3.59 9.59 13.43
N THR A 29 3.78 10.49 12.48
CA THR A 29 4.46 10.18 11.23
C THR A 29 5.70 11.03 11.00
N VAL A 30 6.61 10.48 10.19
CA VAL A 30 7.82 11.18 9.76
C VAL A 30 7.46 12.30 8.78
N PRO A 31 8.25 13.38 8.72
CA PRO A 31 8.00 14.46 7.76
C PRO A 31 7.82 13.93 6.33
N GLY A 32 6.73 14.37 5.68
CA GLY A 32 6.41 13.99 4.31
C GLY A 32 5.54 12.74 4.15
N TYR A 33 5.09 12.11 5.23
CA TYR A 33 4.14 10.99 5.20
C TYR A 33 3.03 11.18 6.24
N PRO A 34 1.84 10.57 6.06
CA PRO A 34 1.43 9.81 4.88
C PRO A 34 1.15 10.74 3.67
N VAL A 35 1.39 10.24 2.46
CA VAL A 35 1.10 10.96 1.20
C VAL A 35 -0.18 10.38 0.61
N LEU A 36 -1.23 11.19 0.55
CA LEU A 36 -2.43 10.86 -0.21
C LEU A 36 -2.20 11.19 -1.68
N VAL A 37 -2.48 10.25 -2.57
CA VAL A 37 -2.44 10.43 -4.02
C VAL A 37 -3.88 10.43 -4.52
N ASP A 38 -4.25 11.49 -5.22
CA ASP A 38 -5.56 11.65 -5.85
C ASP A 38 -5.36 12.41 -7.16
N ASP A 39 -5.09 11.65 -8.22
CA ASP A 39 -4.85 12.19 -9.56
C ASP A 39 -5.77 11.46 -10.56
N PRO A 40 -7.00 11.97 -10.75
CA PRO A 40 -7.96 11.39 -11.69
C PRO A 40 -7.55 11.59 -13.15
N GLU A 41 -6.65 12.52 -13.48
CA GLU A 41 -6.14 12.69 -14.85
C GLU A 41 -5.20 11.56 -15.24
N GLN A 42 -4.44 11.04 -14.26
CA GLN A 42 -3.61 9.85 -14.38
C GLN A 42 -4.32 8.57 -13.90
N GLU A 43 -5.62 8.66 -13.61
CA GLU A 43 -6.47 7.55 -13.15
C GLU A 43 -5.85 6.75 -11.99
N VAL A 44 -5.32 7.48 -11.00
CA VAL A 44 -4.71 6.92 -9.79
C VAL A 44 -5.27 7.56 -8.52
N VAL A 45 -5.58 6.72 -7.55
CA VAL A 45 -5.91 7.15 -6.17
C VAL A 45 -5.30 6.16 -5.19
N GLY A 46 -4.70 6.65 -4.11
CA GLY A 46 -4.00 5.80 -3.17
C GLY A 46 -3.35 6.53 -2.01
N ILE A 47 -2.56 5.80 -1.24
CA ILE A 47 -1.82 6.33 -0.10
C ILE A 47 -0.44 5.67 -0.02
N SER A 48 0.56 6.46 0.36
CA SER A 48 1.86 5.97 0.83
C SER A 48 2.01 6.31 2.31
N LEU A 49 2.27 5.31 3.15
CA LEU A 49 2.45 5.51 4.60
C LEU A 49 3.91 5.73 4.99
N ALA A 50 4.83 5.24 4.16
CA ALA A 50 6.28 5.35 4.28
C ALA A 50 6.91 4.84 2.98
N PRO A 51 8.21 5.07 2.74
CA PRO A 51 8.91 4.46 1.62
C PRO A 51 8.70 2.93 1.58
N GLY A 52 8.19 2.41 0.47
CA GLY A 52 7.92 0.99 0.27
C GLY A 52 6.68 0.46 0.98
N PHE A 53 5.80 1.32 1.50
CA PHE A 53 4.48 0.95 2.04
C PHE A 53 3.40 1.79 1.38
N GLY A 54 2.68 1.20 0.42
CA GLY A 54 1.68 1.89 -0.37
C GLY A 54 0.53 1.02 -0.82
N LEU A 55 -0.60 1.65 -1.09
CA LEU A 55 -1.79 1.05 -1.68
C LEU A 55 -2.37 2.02 -2.70
N TYR A 56 -2.51 1.56 -3.94
CA TYR A 56 -3.00 2.36 -5.05
C TYR A 56 -4.04 1.61 -5.86
N LEU A 57 -5.14 2.29 -6.15
CA LEU A 57 -6.05 1.93 -7.22
C LEU A 57 -5.58 2.67 -8.48
N VAL A 58 -5.34 1.92 -9.55
CA VAL A 58 -4.82 2.45 -10.82
C VAL A 58 -5.68 1.89 -11.95
N ARG A 59 -6.00 2.71 -12.95
CA ARG A 59 -6.47 2.20 -14.24
C ARG A 59 -5.27 1.87 -15.13
N ASP A 60 -5.17 0.61 -15.55
CA ASP A 60 -4.18 0.13 -16.51
C ASP A 60 -4.88 -0.30 -17.80
N GLY A 61 -4.98 0.64 -18.75
CA GLY A 61 -5.78 0.48 -19.96
C GLY A 61 -7.26 0.28 -19.64
N GLU A 62 -7.84 -0.85 -20.03
CA GLU A 62 -9.25 -1.16 -19.73
C GLU A 62 -9.47 -1.74 -18.32
N ARG A 63 -8.40 -2.11 -17.62
CA ARG A 63 -8.47 -2.83 -16.34
C ARG A 63 -8.33 -1.88 -15.17
N LEU A 64 -8.97 -2.24 -14.06
CA LEU A 64 -8.71 -1.63 -12.76
C LEU A 64 -7.81 -2.57 -11.98
N VAL A 65 -6.72 -2.03 -11.45
CA VAL A 65 -5.76 -2.80 -10.67
C VAL A 65 -5.56 -2.17 -9.30
N LEU A 66 -5.39 -3.03 -8.31
CA LEU A 66 -4.91 -2.67 -7.00
C LEU A 66 -3.42 -2.99 -6.92
N ARG A 67 -2.60 -1.97 -6.72
CA ARG A 67 -1.17 -2.10 -6.49
C ARG A 67 -0.85 -1.96 -5.01
N ARG A 68 -0.17 -2.95 -4.46
CA ARG A 68 0.27 -3.02 -3.05
C ARG A 68 1.79 -3.00 -3.02
N GLU A 69 2.34 -2.06 -2.27
CA GLU A 69 3.76 -1.96 -2.01
C GLU A 69 4.01 -2.27 -0.53
N ARG A 70 4.93 -3.18 -0.24
CA ARG A 70 5.36 -3.51 1.12
C ARG A 70 6.83 -3.88 1.15
N ILE A 71 7.44 -3.76 2.33
CA ILE A 71 8.78 -4.29 2.58
C ILE A 71 8.65 -5.66 3.28
N LEU A 72 9.17 -6.71 2.66
CA LEU A 72 9.21 -8.06 3.22
C LEU A 72 10.45 -8.28 4.10
N HIS A 73 10.33 -9.20 5.05
CA HIS A 73 11.49 -9.75 5.75
C HIS A 73 12.32 -10.60 4.79
N ARG A 74 13.64 -10.36 4.73
CA ARG A 74 14.57 -11.31 4.09
C ARG A 74 14.73 -12.55 4.96
N THR A 75 14.43 -13.73 4.43
CA THR A 75 14.47 -15.02 5.16
C THR A 75 15.61 -15.94 4.73
N LEU A 76 16.61 -15.43 4.00
CA LEU A 76 17.75 -16.25 3.57
C LEU A 76 18.76 -16.47 4.70
N VAL A 77 18.46 -17.41 5.60
CA VAL A 77 19.30 -17.77 6.77
C VAL A 77 20.66 -18.36 6.35
N HIS A 78 20.73 -19.03 5.19
CA HIS A 78 21.94 -19.75 4.76
C HIS A 78 22.98 -18.89 4.01
N THR A 79 22.61 -17.69 3.54
CA THR A 79 23.53 -16.76 2.85
C THR A 79 23.93 -15.56 3.71
N ALA A 80 23.46 -15.51 4.97
CA ALA A 80 23.71 -14.42 5.91
C ALA A 80 24.88 -14.66 6.90
N ALA A 81 25.59 -15.79 6.80
CA ALA A 81 26.75 -16.04 7.65
C ALA A 81 27.86 -15.00 7.37
N GLY A 82 28.04 -14.05 8.29
CA GLY A 82 29.15 -13.10 8.30
C GLY A 82 28.93 -11.76 7.57
N ARG A 83 27.71 -11.38 7.18
CA ARG A 83 27.41 -10.05 6.63
C ARG A 83 26.16 -9.44 7.26
N GLU A 84 26.29 -8.23 7.81
CA GLU A 84 25.15 -7.41 8.20
C GLU A 84 24.29 -7.11 6.96
N TRP A 85 22.99 -7.36 7.07
CA TRP A 85 22.02 -6.97 6.06
C TRP A 85 21.15 -5.85 6.61
N PHE A 86 21.22 -4.73 5.91
CA PHE A 86 20.40 -3.56 6.18
C PHE A 86 19.14 -3.61 5.32
N GLY A 87 17.98 -3.45 5.96
CA GLY A 87 16.70 -3.28 5.27
C GLY A 87 16.00 -4.59 4.86
N GLY A 88 14.70 -4.47 4.61
CA GLY A 88 13.90 -5.55 4.02
C GLY A 88 13.88 -5.50 2.49
N GLU A 89 13.20 -6.46 1.87
CA GLU A 89 13.08 -6.58 0.42
C GLU A 89 11.83 -5.86 -0.07
N PRO A 90 11.94 -4.87 -0.98
CA PRO A 90 10.77 -4.27 -1.62
C PRO A 90 9.98 -5.32 -2.39
N TYR A 91 8.66 -5.31 -2.20
CA TYR A 91 7.75 -6.22 -2.85
C TYR A 91 6.54 -5.45 -3.35
N GLU A 92 6.23 -5.67 -4.61
CA GLU A 92 5.07 -5.12 -5.30
C GLU A 92 4.14 -6.28 -5.70
N GLU A 93 2.85 -6.09 -5.44
CA GLU A 93 1.80 -7.00 -5.86
C GLU A 93 0.72 -6.20 -6.59
N ILE A 94 0.40 -6.62 -7.81
CA ILE A 94 -0.62 -6.01 -8.66
C ILE A 94 -1.71 -7.06 -8.88
N GLU A 95 -2.95 -6.71 -8.55
CA GLU A 95 -4.12 -7.56 -8.71
C GLU A 95 -5.18 -6.81 -9.52
N GLU A 96 -5.74 -7.45 -10.54
CA GLU A 96 -6.90 -6.93 -11.25
C GLU A 96 -8.14 -7.07 -10.35
N ILE A 97 -8.93 -6.00 -10.25
CA ILE A 97 -10.11 -5.96 -9.39
C ILE A 97 -11.37 -5.65 -10.19
N ASP A 98 -12.47 -6.25 -9.76
CA ASP A 98 -13.79 -5.94 -10.30
C ASP A 98 -14.29 -4.59 -9.70
N PRO A 99 -14.87 -3.69 -10.51
CA PRO A 99 -15.49 -2.45 -10.02
C PRO A 99 -16.57 -2.65 -8.93
N SER A 100 -17.13 -3.86 -8.82
CA SER A 100 -18.10 -4.26 -7.81
C SER A 100 -17.50 -4.71 -6.48
N ILE A 101 -16.16 -4.70 -6.32
CA ILE A 101 -15.48 -4.96 -5.04
C ILE A 101 -16.17 -4.19 -3.91
N SER A 102 -16.41 -4.86 -2.78
CA SER A 102 -17.19 -4.30 -1.68
C SER A 102 -16.41 -3.30 -0.84
N ASP A 103 -17.12 -2.46 -0.09
CA ASP A 103 -16.47 -1.53 0.85
C ASP A 103 -15.73 -2.27 1.97
N VAL A 104 -16.15 -3.50 2.28
CA VAL A 104 -15.46 -4.34 3.28
C VAL A 104 -14.12 -4.78 2.74
N GLU A 105 -14.08 -5.30 1.51
CA GLU A 105 -12.83 -5.71 0.86
C GLU A 105 -11.87 -4.53 0.69
N LEU A 106 -12.35 -3.35 0.27
CA LEU A 106 -11.51 -2.15 0.20
C LEU A 106 -10.90 -1.77 1.57
N ARG A 107 -11.68 -1.88 2.65
CA ARG A 107 -11.17 -1.64 4.02
C ARG A 107 -10.19 -2.72 4.45
N ASP A 108 -10.38 -3.96 4.05
CA ASP A 108 -9.44 -5.03 4.34
C ASP A 108 -8.08 -4.77 3.68
N GLU A 109 -8.06 -4.26 2.45
CA GLU A 109 -6.81 -3.89 1.76
C GLU A 109 -6.06 -2.77 2.47
N VAL A 110 -6.79 -1.76 2.92
CA VAL A 110 -6.27 -0.70 3.78
C VAL A 110 -5.72 -1.28 5.10
N ALA A 111 -6.45 -2.20 5.73
CA ALA A 111 -6.03 -2.83 6.98
C ALA A 111 -4.78 -3.70 6.79
N ARG A 112 -4.65 -4.40 5.66
CA ARG A 112 -3.45 -5.15 5.29
C ARG A 112 -2.24 -4.24 5.14
N LEU A 113 -2.39 -3.08 4.49
CA LEU A 113 -1.32 -2.08 4.40
C LEU A 113 -0.89 -1.60 5.79
N LEU A 114 -1.84 -1.18 6.63
CA LEU A 114 -1.56 -0.71 7.98
C LEU A 114 -0.89 -1.80 8.83
N ALA A 115 -1.34 -3.05 8.71
CA ALA A 115 -0.75 -4.18 9.42
C ALA A 115 0.69 -4.47 8.94
N ALA A 116 0.94 -4.41 7.62
CA ALA A 116 2.27 -4.59 7.06
C ALA A 116 3.22 -3.48 7.53
N TRP A 117 2.76 -2.23 7.49
CA TRP A 117 3.51 -1.07 7.98
C TRP A 117 3.78 -1.21 9.48
N HIS A 118 2.80 -1.49 10.33
CA HIS A 118 3.04 -1.64 11.78
C HIS A 118 3.95 -2.82 12.15
N LYS A 119 4.06 -3.84 11.30
CA LYS A 119 4.97 -4.99 11.51
C LYS A 119 6.41 -4.73 11.06
N HIS A 120 6.75 -3.50 10.65
CA HIS A 120 8.02 -3.06 10.05
C HIS A 120 9.24 -3.98 10.34
N PRO A 121 9.84 -4.59 9.31
CA PRO A 121 11.05 -5.41 9.45
C PRO A 121 12.33 -4.61 9.72
N LEU A 122 12.25 -3.29 9.96
CA LEU A 122 13.39 -2.40 10.20
C LEU A 122 14.10 -2.63 11.55
N ILE A 123 13.67 -3.63 12.33
CA ILE A 123 14.42 -4.11 13.49
C ILE A 123 15.63 -4.90 12.97
N ILE A 124 16.83 -4.36 13.22
CA ILE A 124 18.10 -5.05 13.00
C ILE A 124 18.01 -6.43 13.64
N ARG A 125 18.11 -7.49 12.84
CA ARG A 125 18.34 -8.84 13.33
C ARG A 125 19.80 -9.21 13.08
N GLN A 126 20.57 -9.23 14.16
CA GLN A 126 21.81 -10.00 14.19
C GLN A 126 21.45 -11.46 14.45
N SER A 127 21.88 -12.36 13.57
CA SER A 127 21.81 -13.80 13.79
C SER A 127 23.15 -14.25 14.31
N ASP A 128 23.22 -14.80 15.52
CA ASP A 128 24.46 -15.32 16.11
C ASP A 128 24.77 -16.76 15.62
N SER A 129 24.49 -17.05 14.34
CA SER A 129 24.75 -18.37 13.75
C SER A 129 26.20 -18.54 13.32
#